data_AF-A0A536N037-F1
#
_entry.id   AF-A0A536N037-F1
#
_cell.length_a   1.000
_cell.length_b   1.000
_cell.length_c   1.000
_cell.angle_alpha   90.00
_cell.angle_beta   90.00
_cell.angle_gamma   90.00
#
_symmetry.space_group_name_H-M   'P 1'
#
loop_
_entity.id
_entity.type
_entity.pdbx_description
1 polymer ?
#
loop_
_entity_poly.entity_id
_entity_poly.type
_entity_poly.pdbx_seq_one_letter_code
_entity_poly.pdbx_strand_id
1 'polypeptide(L)'
;MSQGTAKRVAPTSLVVASRQRRLISGDRLFRAIAYVAAALIIVVAVIFVIALFIPALPAIMKFGLGFFVSRTWDPVRAQFGALPAIYGTLVTSAIALVIAFPIGMGAALFLAADARMSLLRGP
;
A
#
# COMPACT_ATOMS: atom_id res chain seq x y z
N MET A 1 -15.19 66.08 -31.81
CA MET A 1 -14.02 66.36 -30.95
C MET A 1 -14.44 66.09 -29.51
N SER A 2 -13.58 65.42 -28.72
CA SER A 2 -13.73 65.01 -27.31
C SER A 2 -14.39 63.65 -27.02
N GLN A 3 -13.56 62.61 -27.16
CA GLN A 3 -13.62 61.36 -26.41
C GLN A 3 -13.41 61.63 -24.91
N GLY A 4 -14.19 61.01 -24.03
CA GLY A 4 -14.13 61.22 -22.58
C GLY A 4 -14.51 59.99 -21.76
N THR A 5 -13.66 58.96 -21.88
CA THR A 5 -13.26 58.06 -20.78
C THR A 5 -14.33 57.31 -19.99
N ALA A 6 -14.64 56.11 -20.51
CA ALA A 6 -15.12 54.96 -19.74
C ALA A 6 -14.33 54.82 -18.43
N LYS A 7 -15.02 55.02 -17.30
CA LYS A 7 -14.52 54.77 -15.96
C LYS A 7 -14.38 53.25 -15.80
N ARG A 8 -13.24 52.69 -16.22
CA ARG A 8 -12.85 51.31 -15.88
C ARG A 8 -12.76 51.23 -14.37
N VAL A 9 -13.74 50.57 -13.76
CA VAL A 9 -13.62 50.08 -12.38
C VAL A 9 -12.47 49.07 -12.42
N ALA A 10 -11.34 49.46 -11.83
CA ALA A 10 -10.20 48.58 -11.66
C ALA A 10 -10.68 47.32 -10.92
N PRO A 11 -10.29 46.10 -11.35
CA PRO A 11 -10.43 44.97 -10.47
C PRO A 11 -9.58 45.28 -9.26
N THR A 12 -10.21 45.41 -8.09
CA THR A 12 -9.53 45.32 -6.81
C THR A 12 -8.83 43.97 -6.83
N SER A 13 -7.55 43.96 -7.22
CA SER A 13 -6.70 42.81 -7.07
C SER A 13 -6.73 42.53 -5.59
N LEU A 14 -7.45 41.47 -5.22
CA LEU A 14 -7.47 40.96 -3.88
C LEU A 14 -6.03 40.61 -3.57
N VAL A 15 -5.35 41.53 -2.88
CA VAL A 15 -4.11 41.29 -2.20
C VAL A 15 -4.45 40.31 -1.09
N VAL A 16 -4.62 39.05 -1.46
CA VAL A 16 -4.48 37.92 -0.54
C VAL A 16 -2.97 37.83 -0.31
N ALA A 17 -2.47 38.76 0.50
CA ALA A 17 -1.11 38.76 0.98
C ALA A 17 -0.90 37.49 1.81
N SER A 18 -0.40 36.46 1.15
CA SER A 18 0.68 35.59 1.61
C SER A 18 0.73 35.30 3.12
N ARG A 19 -0.26 34.56 3.64
CA ARG A 19 -0.08 33.77 4.87
C ARG A 19 0.61 32.44 4.58
N GLN A 20 1.65 32.45 3.75
CA GLN A 20 2.30 31.25 3.19
C GLN A 20 3.81 31.24 3.47
N ARG A 21 4.22 31.67 4.67
CA ARG A 21 5.64 31.68 5.10
C ARG A 21 6.00 30.69 6.22
N ARG A 22 5.10 29.75 6.56
CA ARG A 22 5.42 28.68 7.54
C ARG A 22 5.32 27.24 7.00
N LEU A 23 4.90 27.05 5.75
CA LEU A 23 4.76 25.71 5.16
C LEU A 23 6.06 25.20 4.50
N ILE A 24 6.96 26.10 4.08
CA ILE A 24 8.16 25.74 3.28
C ILE A 24 9.22 24.97 4.11
N SER A 25 9.30 25.19 5.43
CA SER A 25 10.25 24.47 6.28
C SER A 25 9.79 23.05 6.64
N GLY A 26 8.47 22.83 6.75
CA GLY A 26 7.90 21.51 7.03
C GLY A 26 8.07 20.53 5.87
N ASP A 27 7.99 21.03 4.64
CA ASP A 27 8.13 20.22 3.42
C ASP A 27 9.50 19.54 3.32
N ARG A 28 10.58 20.19 3.77
CA ARG A 28 11.93 19.59 3.76
C ARG A 28 12.07 18.47 4.78
N LEU A 29 11.55 18.69 6.00
CA LEU A 29 11.56 17.68 7.06
C LEU A 29 10.68 16.48 6.67
N PHE A 30 9.48 16.74 6.16
CA PHE A 30 8.58 15.71 5.68
C PHE A 30 9.19 14.88 4.55
N ARG A 31 9.81 15.54 3.56
CA ARG A 31 10.51 14.84 2.47
C ARG A 31 11.68 14.02 2.99
N ALA A 32 12.48 14.54 3.91
CA ALA A 32 13.59 13.80 4.50
C ALA A 32 13.09 12.54 5.23
N ILE A 33 12.04 12.66 6.05
CA ILE A 33 11.42 11.51 6.73
C ILE A 33 10.87 10.51 5.70
N ALA A 34 10.19 10.98 4.66
CA ALA A 34 9.64 10.11 3.62
C ALA A 34 10.75 9.34 2.87
N TYR A 35 11.86 9.98 2.53
CA TYR A 35 13.00 9.31 1.89
C TYR A 35 13.68 8.32 2.83
N VAL A 36 13.83 8.66 4.12
CA VAL A 36 14.38 7.75 5.14
C VAL A 36 13.47 6.53 5.31
N ALA A 37 12.15 6.73 5.37
CA ALA A 37 11.19 5.63 5.46
C ALA A 37 11.24 4.74 4.21
N ALA A 38 11.29 5.32 3.01
CA ALA A 38 11.42 4.56 1.76
C ALA A 38 12.73 3.76 1.71
N ALA A 39 13.85 4.38 2.08
CA ALA A 39 15.14 3.71 2.16
C ALA A 39 15.13 2.58 3.22
N LEU A 40 14.51 2.82 4.37
CA LEU A 40 14.36 1.82 5.43
C LEU A 40 13.56 0.61 4.94
N ILE A 41 12.47 0.82 4.20
CA ILE A 41 11.69 -0.29 3.62
C ILE A 41 12.56 -1.13 2.69
N ILE A 42 13.36 -0.50 1.83
CA ILE A 42 14.28 -1.20 0.93
C ILE A 42 15.32 -1.99 1.73
N VAL A 43 15.94 -1.36 2.74
CA VAL A 43 16.94 -2.02 3.60
C VAL A 43 16.33 -3.23 4.32
N VAL A 44 15.14 -3.08 4.91
CA VAL A 44 14.43 -4.17 5.57
C VAL A 44 14.10 -5.29 4.58
N ALA A 45 13.64 -4.95 3.38
CA ALA A 45 13.36 -5.94 2.34
C ALA A 45 14.62 -6.74 1.95
N VAL A 46 15.77 -6.06 1.78
CA VAL A 46 17.05 -6.71 1.49
C VAL A 46 17.48 -7.62 2.64
N ILE A 47 17.39 -7.13 3.89
CA ILE A 47 17.68 -7.94 5.08
C ILE A 47 16.78 -9.17 5.12
N PHE A 48 15.49 -9.02 4.82
CA PHE A 48 14.53 -10.12 4.81
C PHE A 48 14.89 -11.18 3.75
N VAL A 49 15.24 -10.75 2.54
CA VAL A 49 15.70 -11.66 1.47
C VAL A 49 16.95 -12.43 1.92
N ILE A 50 17.95 -11.75 2.48
CA ILE A 50 19.19 -12.38 2.96
C ILE A 50 18.90 -13.36 4.11
N ALA A 51 18.07 -12.96 5.06
CA ALA A 51 17.69 -13.76 6.23
C ALA A 51 16.93 -15.04 5.85
N LEU A 52 16.16 -15.01 4.76
CA LEU A 52 15.50 -16.20 4.22
C LEU A 52 16.43 -17.05 3.36
N PHE A 53 17.32 -16.43 2.59
CA PHE A 53 18.16 -17.13 1.62
C PHE A 53 19.26 -17.98 2.27
N ILE A 54 19.93 -17.45 3.29
CA ILE A 54 21.01 -18.15 4.02
C ILE A 54 20.55 -19.52 4.57
N PRO A 55 19.42 -19.62 5.31
CA PRO A 55 18.93 -20.91 5.80
C PRO A 55 18.23 -21.76 4.72
N ALA A 56 17.71 -21.16 3.65
CA ALA A 56 17.06 -21.90 2.56
C ALA A 56 18.06 -22.73 1.73
N LEU A 57 19.27 -22.23 1.49
CA LEU A 57 20.33 -22.92 0.74
C LEU A 57 20.61 -24.37 1.24
N PRO A 58 20.97 -24.60 2.51
CA PRO A 58 21.25 -25.95 3.01
C PRO A 58 20.01 -26.85 3.03
N ALA A 59 18.81 -26.28 3.17
CA ALA A 59 17.56 -27.03 3.06
C ALA A 59 17.37 -27.55 1.62
N ILE A 60 17.58 -26.70 0.61
CA ILE A 60 17.49 -27.10 -0.80
C ILE A 60 18.55 -28.15 -1.14
N MET A 61 19.78 -27.99 -0.64
CA MET A 61 20.86 -28.97 -0.87
C MET A 61 20.59 -30.34 -0.22
N LYS A 62 19.95 -30.39 0.95
CA LYS A 62 19.63 -31.66 1.63
C LYS A 62 18.43 -32.39 1.03
N PHE A 63 17.42 -31.67 0.53
CA PHE A 63 16.16 -32.28 0.05
C PHE A 63 16.01 -32.30 -1.47
N GLY A 64 16.84 -31.55 -2.22
CA GLY A 64 16.83 -31.52 -3.68
C GLY A 64 15.47 -31.14 -4.30
N LEU A 65 15.25 -31.49 -5.57
CA LEU A 65 13.97 -31.30 -6.26
C LEU A 65 12.82 -32.13 -5.65
N GLY A 66 13.15 -33.17 -4.87
CA GLY A 66 12.19 -33.97 -4.11
C GLY A 66 11.49 -33.17 -2.99
N PHE A 67 12.09 -32.09 -2.49
CA PHE A 67 11.49 -31.16 -1.54
C PHE A 67 10.16 -30.58 -2.03
N PHE A 68 10.06 -30.29 -3.33
CA PHE A 68 8.88 -29.67 -3.93
C PHE A 68 7.71 -30.64 -4.07
N VAL A 69 7.96 -31.95 -4.17
CA VAL A 69 6.91 -32.96 -4.39
C VAL A 69 6.64 -33.77 -3.10
N SER A 70 7.59 -33.76 -2.16
CA SER A 70 7.46 -34.50 -0.91
C SER A 70 6.29 -33.99 -0.08
N ARG A 71 5.40 -34.92 0.27
CA ARG A 71 4.26 -34.69 1.17
C ARG A 71 4.62 -34.92 2.64
N THR A 72 5.82 -35.42 2.93
CA THR A 72 6.21 -35.76 4.30
C THR A 72 6.68 -34.52 5.04
N TRP A 73 6.01 -34.24 6.16
CA TRP A 73 6.45 -33.29 7.17
C TRP A 73 6.70 -34.07 8.46
N ASP A 74 7.94 -34.50 8.67
CA ASP A 74 8.38 -35.22 9.85
C ASP A 74 9.42 -34.36 10.62
N PRO A 75 8.97 -33.60 11.64
CA PRO A 75 9.86 -32.75 12.43
C PRO A 75 10.82 -33.57 13.32
N VAL A 76 10.53 -34.84 13.58
CA VAL A 76 11.37 -35.72 14.42
C VAL A 76 12.55 -36.26 13.62
N ARG A 77 12.32 -36.64 12.36
CA ARG A 77 13.37 -37.12 11.45
C ARG A 77 14.02 -36.01 10.60
N ALA A 78 13.69 -34.75 10.90
CA ALA A 78 14.10 -33.58 10.13
C ALA A 78 13.84 -33.74 8.62
N GLN A 79 12.69 -34.28 8.24
CA GLN A 79 12.25 -34.34 6.84
C GLN A 79 11.15 -33.30 6.63
N PHE A 80 11.46 -32.28 5.83
CA PHE A 80 10.54 -31.20 5.55
C PHE A 80 10.24 -31.21 4.05
N GLY A 81 8.96 -31.25 3.68
CA GLY A 81 8.48 -31.06 2.32
C GLY A 81 7.85 -29.68 2.14
N ALA A 82 7.92 -29.13 0.93
CA ALA A 82 7.29 -27.85 0.58
C ALA A 82 5.76 -27.96 0.43
N LEU A 83 5.27 -29.13 -0.01
CA LEU A 83 3.88 -29.32 -0.41
C LEU A 83 2.87 -29.01 0.72
N PRO A 84 3.08 -29.48 1.97
CA PRO A 84 2.19 -29.15 3.08
C PRO A 84 2.14 -27.65 3.40
N ALA A 85 3.28 -26.95 3.29
CA ALA A 85 3.35 -25.51 3.51
C ALA A 85 2.60 -24.73 2.42
N ILE A 86 2.78 -25.10 1.15
CA ILE A 86 2.07 -24.51 0.00
C ILE A 86 0.57 -24.78 0.11
N TYR A 87 0.18 -26.00 0.46
CA TYR A 87 -1.23 -26.36 0.62
C TYR A 87 -1.88 -25.54 1.74
N GLY A 88 -1.20 -25.40 2.89
CA GLY A 88 -1.68 -24.60 4.01
C GLY A 88 -1.89 -23.13 3.63
N THR A 89 -0.93 -22.50 2.92
CA THR A 89 -1.08 -21.11 2.47
C THR A 89 -2.18 -20.94 1.43
N LEU A 90 -2.33 -21.87 0.48
CA LEU A 90 -3.41 -21.83 -0.51
C LEU A 90 -4.80 -22.00 0.12
N VAL A 91 -4.96 -22.97 1.03
CA VAL A 91 -6.24 -23.20 1.70
C VAL A 91 -6.59 -22.01 2.60
N THR A 92 -5.62 -21.51 3.38
CA THR A 92 -5.87 -20.36 4.27
C THR A 92 -6.19 -19.09 3.48
N SER A 93 -5.47 -18.80 2.39
CA SER A 93 -5.76 -17.65 1.53
C SER A 93 -7.10 -17.78 0.82
N ALA A 94 -7.48 -18.98 0.35
CA ALA A 94 -8.79 -19.24 -0.23
C ALA A 94 -9.92 -19.00 0.79
N ILE A 95 -9.81 -19.54 2.00
CA ILE A 95 -10.79 -19.30 3.07
C ILE A 95 -10.87 -17.81 3.41
N ALA A 96 -9.73 -17.13 3.54
CA ALA A 96 -9.68 -15.70 3.80
C ALA A 96 -10.39 -14.90 2.70
N LEU A 97 -10.18 -15.23 1.42
CA LEU A 97 -10.86 -14.58 0.30
C LEU A 97 -12.38 -14.84 0.32
N VAL A 98 -12.80 -16.08 0.58
CA VAL A 98 -14.22 -16.44 0.65
C VAL A 98 -14.96 -15.63 1.72
N ILE A 99 -14.31 -15.33 2.84
CA ILE A 99 -14.89 -14.54 3.93
C ILE A 99 -14.76 -13.03 3.65
N ALA A 100 -13.59 -12.58 3.19
CA ALA A 100 -13.33 -11.15 2.99
C ALA A 100 -14.11 -10.58 1.80
N PHE A 101 -14.32 -11.36 0.74
CA PHE A 101 -15.00 -10.92 -0.47
C PHE A 101 -16.44 -10.43 -0.23
N PRO A 102 -17.35 -11.20 0.40
CA PRO A 102 -18.72 -10.74 0.64
C PRO A 102 -18.77 -9.53 1.59
N ILE A 103 -17.90 -9.48 2.60
CA ILE A 103 -17.81 -8.36 3.54
C ILE A 103 -17.35 -7.08 2.82
N GLY A 104 -16.30 -7.19 2.01
CA GLY A 104 -15.77 -6.07 1.23
C GLY A 104 -16.78 -5.59 0.18
N MET A 105 -17.46 -6.50 -0.50
CA MET A 105 -18.54 -6.16 -1.43
C MET A 105 -19.71 -5.47 -0.73
N GLY A 106 -20.12 -5.93 0.44
CA GLY A 106 -21.16 -5.28 1.25
C GLY A 106 -20.79 -3.85 1.65
N ALA A 107 -19.57 -3.64 2.13
CA ALA A 107 -19.06 -2.31 2.46
C ALA A 107 -18.99 -1.39 1.22
N ALA A 108 -18.52 -1.90 0.08
CA ALA A 108 -18.45 -1.15 -1.16
C ALA A 108 -19.83 -0.71 -1.65
N LEU A 109 -20.83 -1.60 -1.61
CA LEU A 109 -22.20 -1.29 -1.99
C LEU A 109 -22.84 -0.26 -1.05
N PHE A 110 -22.61 -0.38 0.26
CA PHE A 110 -23.09 0.60 1.24
C PHE A 110 -22.51 2.00 0.99
N LEU A 111 -21.19 2.09 0.78
CA LEU A 111 -20.52 3.36 0.47
C LEU A 111 -20.97 3.94 -0.87
N ALA A 112 -21.15 3.11 -1.90
CA ALA A 112 -21.64 3.55 -3.21
C ALA A 112 -23.09 4.04 -3.15
N ALA A 113 -23.93 3.41 -2.31
CA ALA A 113 -25.30 3.84 -2.08
C ALA A 113 -25.36 5.20 -1.37
N ASP A 114 -24.54 5.42 -0.35
CA ASP A 114 -24.45 6.70 0.36
C ASP A 114 -23.95 7.83 -0.56
N ALA A 115 -22.86 7.58 -1.29
CA ALA A 115 -22.31 8.54 -2.26
C ALA A 115 -23.34 8.92 -3.34
N ARG A 116 -24.16 7.97 -3.80
CA ARG A 116 -25.23 8.24 -4.78
C ARG A 116 -26.38 9.04 -4.17
N MET A 117 -26.75 8.78 -2.91
CA MET A 117 -27.81 9.53 -2.23
C MET A 117 -27.38 10.97 -1.92
N SER A 118 -26.11 11.19 -1.58
CA SER A 118 -25.50 12.51 -1.38
C SER A 118 -25.58 13.38 -2.64
N LEU A 119 -25.37 12.81 -3.83
CA LEU A 119 -25.42 13.53 -5.10
C LEU A 119 -26.83 14.04 -5.47
N LEU A 120 -27.91 13.42 -4.97
CA LEU A 120 -29.29 13.87 -5.20
C LEU A 120 -29.76 14.95 -4.21
N ARG A 121 -29.00 15.18 -3.13
CA ARG A 121 -29.20 16.32 -2.24
C ARG A 121 -28.34 17.46 -2.77
N GLY A 122 -28.87 18.21 -3.72
CA GLY A 122 -28.23 19.45 -4.19
C GLY A 122 -27.93 20.42 -3.04
N PRO A 123 -27.13 21.49 -3.29
CA PRO A 123 -26.74 22.47 -2.28
C PRO A 123 -27.94 23.10 -1.55
#